data_AF-A0A4Q3CV71-F1
#
_entry.id   AF-A0A4Q3CV71-F1
#
_cell.length_a   1.000
_cell.length_b   1.000
_cell.length_c   1.000
_cell.angle_alpha   90.00
_cell.angle_beta   90.00
_cell.angle_gamma   90.00
#
_symmetry.space_group_name_H-M   'P 1'
#
loop_
_entity.id
_entity.type
_entity.pdbx_description
1 polymer ?
#
loop_
_entity_poly.entity_id
_entity_poly.type
_entity_poly.pdbx_seq_one_letter_code
_entity_poly.pdbx_strand_id
1 'polypeptide(L)'
;MKRAIAIGLLALCACSGGNSKLDMGHPPLAPSYLKDLPGEIRNDIPVNYTQAAVGVINVPNLLVSAKGKRIETADDWLGTRRPEIRQLLIENQFGVPPSIASGRRPAIQHAYSEENIVALNGTALRSQSTVTATTDLGSHTIDVVHYLPAKATGRVPMVLMVNFSPTMLMVDDTGIKETDGWDAGKRIPGREARVIAKQDIAPFLARGYGVALVHYAQIEPDFDGGSSLGLRRIYGPVNEANRKADEAGAIATWAEGLSIVREHLALNKYVDGDRIALYGISRLGKAALWAGANDLKFAAVIAVCSGEGGGALSRRNYGETIGHVAAAFPYWFSPRWN
;
A
#
# COMPACT_ATOMS: atom_id res chain seq x y z
N MET A 1 41.47 -39.24 -37.94
CA MET A 1 42.05 -39.27 -36.58
C MET A 1 41.84 -37.93 -35.90
N LYS A 2 41.08 -37.90 -34.80
CA LYS A 2 41.22 -37.05 -33.61
C LYS A 2 39.94 -37.18 -32.78
N ARG A 3 40.03 -37.96 -31.69
CA ARG A 3 39.07 -38.01 -30.59
C ARG A 3 39.58 -37.06 -29.50
N ALA A 4 38.69 -36.30 -28.86
CA ALA A 4 38.84 -35.77 -27.51
C ALA A 4 37.42 -35.33 -27.04
N ILE A 5 36.70 -36.19 -26.33
CA ILE A 5 36.61 -36.30 -24.85
C ILE A 5 35.67 -35.22 -24.27
N ALA A 6 34.43 -35.64 -24.01
CA ALA A 6 33.47 -34.96 -23.18
C ALA A 6 33.69 -35.40 -21.72
N ILE A 7 33.83 -34.45 -20.81
CA ILE A 7 33.90 -34.69 -19.36
C ILE A 7 32.49 -34.47 -18.82
N GLY A 8 31.82 -35.56 -18.46
CA GLY A 8 30.62 -35.53 -17.62
C GLY A 8 31.03 -35.54 -16.15
N LEU A 9 30.53 -34.58 -15.37
CA LEU A 9 30.60 -34.63 -13.92
C LEU A 9 29.26 -35.14 -13.37
N LEU A 10 29.29 -36.36 -12.84
CA LEU A 10 28.27 -36.91 -11.94
C LEU A 10 28.26 -36.08 -10.64
N ALA A 11 27.11 -35.49 -10.30
CA ALA A 11 26.84 -35.04 -8.94
C ALA A 11 26.20 -36.19 -8.17
N LEU A 12 26.98 -36.83 -7.30
CA LEU A 12 26.53 -37.84 -6.36
C LEU A 12 25.80 -37.18 -5.18
N CYS A 13 24.57 -37.65 -4.93
CA CYS A 13 23.81 -37.40 -3.72
C CYS A 13 24.61 -37.77 -2.46
N ALA A 14 24.63 -36.87 -1.49
CA ALA A 14 24.89 -37.19 -0.09
C ALA A 14 23.74 -36.62 0.75
N CYS A 15 22.75 -37.46 1.04
CA CYS A 15 21.79 -37.23 2.11
C CYS A 15 22.50 -37.48 3.45
N SER A 16 22.84 -36.42 4.19
CA SER A 16 23.22 -36.53 5.59
C SER A 16 22.08 -36.01 6.46
N GLY A 17 21.45 -36.91 7.22
CA GLY A 17 20.44 -36.58 8.22
C GLY A 17 21.00 -35.65 9.28
N GLY A 18 20.38 -34.48 9.42
CA GLY A 18 20.65 -33.51 10.49
C GLY A 18 19.39 -33.33 11.34
N ASN A 19 19.54 -33.52 12.66
CA ASN A 19 18.49 -33.39 13.66
C ASN A 19 17.66 -32.10 13.51
N SER A 20 16.35 -32.24 13.65
CA SER A 20 15.38 -31.16 13.72
C SER A 20 15.66 -30.23 14.91
N LYS A 21 16.25 -29.07 14.65
CA LYS A 21 16.09 -27.89 15.51
C LYS A 21 15.29 -26.85 14.74
N LEU A 22 14.04 -26.68 15.15
CA LEU A 22 13.03 -25.78 14.59
C LEU A 22 13.20 -24.32 15.07
N ASP A 23 14.28 -23.99 15.76
CA ASP A 23 14.54 -22.63 16.21
C ASP A 23 15.33 -21.86 15.16
N MET A 24 14.66 -20.91 14.50
CA MET A 24 15.33 -19.80 13.85
C MET A 24 16.09 -19.04 14.94
N GLY A 25 17.43 -19.04 14.88
CA GLY A 25 18.25 -18.27 15.81
C GLY A 25 17.83 -16.80 15.84
N HIS A 26 18.03 -16.15 16.99
CA HIS A 26 17.69 -14.74 17.17
C HIS A 26 18.27 -13.90 16.02
N PRO A 27 17.47 -13.01 15.39
CA PRO A 27 18.06 -12.03 14.49
C PRO A 27 19.18 -11.29 15.24
N PRO A 28 20.30 -10.95 14.57
CA PRO A 28 21.36 -10.19 15.22
C PRO A 28 20.75 -8.94 15.86
N LEU A 29 21.13 -8.69 17.13
CA LEU A 29 20.73 -7.49 17.85
C LEU A 29 20.99 -6.28 16.93
N ALA A 30 19.98 -5.42 16.79
CA ALA A 30 20.13 -4.19 16.03
C ALA A 30 21.38 -3.45 16.51
N PRO A 31 22.12 -2.78 15.62
CA PRO A 31 23.32 -2.06 16.01
C PRO A 31 23.06 -1.13 17.19
N SER A 32 24.01 -1.10 18.14
CA SER A 32 23.97 -0.39 19.43
C SER A 32 23.95 1.15 19.36
N TYR A 33 23.55 1.74 18.23
CA TYR A 33 23.59 3.19 18.00
C TYR A 33 22.22 3.89 18.07
N LEU A 34 21.10 3.17 18.20
CA LEU A 34 19.83 3.81 18.48
C LEU A 34 19.78 4.15 19.97
N LYS A 35 20.05 5.41 20.29
CA LYS A 35 19.88 5.95 21.64
C LYS A 35 18.41 5.75 22.04
N ASP A 36 18.20 5.08 23.17
CA ASP A 36 16.85 4.94 23.74
C ASP A 36 16.24 6.35 23.90
N LEU A 37 14.98 6.50 23.49
CA LEU A 37 14.24 7.74 23.71
C LEU A 37 13.55 7.69 25.08
N PRO A 38 13.31 8.83 25.74
CA PRO A 38 12.51 8.85 26.96
C PRO A 38 11.16 8.19 26.71
N GLY A 39 10.69 7.42 27.70
CA GLY A 39 9.36 6.83 27.67
C GLY A 39 8.29 7.91 27.50
N GLU A 40 7.26 7.58 26.74
CA GLU A 40 6.14 8.45 26.40
C GLU A 40 4.83 7.67 26.64
N ILE A 41 3.74 8.38 26.92
CA ILE A 41 2.39 7.81 26.94
C ILE A 41 1.62 8.42 25.77
N ARG A 42 1.04 7.56 24.91
CA ARG A 42 0.12 7.96 23.82
C ARG A 42 -1.19 7.21 23.98
N ASN A 43 -2.31 7.94 23.98
CA ASN A 43 -3.65 7.37 24.17
C ASN A 43 -3.73 6.47 25.42
N ASP A 44 -3.14 6.93 26.54
CA ASP A 44 -3.04 6.20 27.81
C ASP A 44 -2.28 4.86 27.75
N ILE A 45 -1.53 4.62 26.68
CA ILE A 45 -0.69 3.42 26.51
C ILE A 45 0.79 3.86 26.53
N PRO A 46 1.64 3.20 27.34
CA PRO A 46 3.08 3.45 27.32
C PRO A 46 3.74 3.02 26.02
N VAL A 47 4.64 3.86 25.50
CA VAL A 47 5.43 3.58 24.31
C VAL A 47 6.82 3.11 24.70
N ASN A 48 7.21 1.93 24.21
CA ASN A 48 8.57 1.41 24.41
C ASN A 48 9.51 1.94 23.32
N TYR A 49 10.51 2.73 23.71
CA TYR A 49 11.62 3.14 22.87
C TYR A 49 12.97 2.58 23.33
N THR A 50 12.95 1.55 24.18
CA THR A 50 14.13 0.91 24.75
C THR A 50 14.39 -0.44 24.10
N GLN A 51 15.53 -0.59 23.43
CA GLN A 51 15.86 -1.85 22.71
C GLN A 51 15.96 -3.04 23.66
N ALA A 52 16.47 -2.84 24.88
CA ALA A 52 16.56 -3.88 25.90
C ALA A 52 15.18 -4.36 26.40
N ALA A 53 14.13 -3.54 26.27
CA ALA A 53 12.77 -3.85 26.72
C ALA A 53 11.90 -4.57 25.66
N VAL A 54 12.42 -4.77 24.45
CA VAL A 54 11.74 -5.51 23.36
C VAL A 54 11.49 -6.98 23.72
N GLY A 55 12.36 -7.58 24.53
CA GLY A 55 12.27 -9.00 24.90
C GLY A 55 12.51 -9.97 23.73
N VAL A 56 12.02 -11.20 23.88
CA VAL A 56 12.15 -12.27 22.87
C VAL A 56 11.02 -12.18 21.85
N ILE A 57 11.38 -12.05 20.57
CA ILE A 57 10.42 -12.00 19.46
C ILE A 57 10.27 -13.39 18.84
N ASN A 58 9.08 -13.98 19.01
CA ASN A 58 8.73 -15.25 18.35
C ASN A 58 7.93 -14.97 17.08
N VAL A 59 8.45 -15.36 15.90
CA VAL A 59 7.75 -15.18 14.62
C VAL A 59 7.37 -16.52 13.99
N PRO A 60 6.18 -16.64 13.36
CA PRO A 60 5.83 -17.84 12.62
C PRO A 60 6.82 -18.10 11.47
N ASN A 61 7.12 -19.37 11.21
CA ASN A 61 7.93 -19.73 10.04
C ASN A 61 7.13 -19.46 8.75
N LEU A 62 7.63 -18.55 7.92
CA LEU A 62 6.98 -18.19 6.66
C LEU A 62 6.99 -19.36 5.65
N LEU A 63 7.99 -20.24 5.71
CA LEU A 63 8.18 -21.37 4.79
C LEU A 63 7.62 -22.69 5.33
N VAL A 64 6.65 -22.61 6.25
CA VAL A 64 5.85 -23.75 6.71
C VAL A 64 4.37 -23.36 6.61
N SER A 65 3.59 -24.17 5.90
CA SER A 65 2.15 -23.95 5.75
C SER A 65 1.39 -24.17 7.06
N ALA A 66 0.13 -23.73 7.11
CA ALA A 66 -0.74 -23.96 8.26
C ALA A 66 -0.92 -25.45 8.60
N LYS A 67 -0.74 -26.34 7.61
CA LYS A 67 -0.81 -27.81 7.78
C LYS A 67 0.54 -28.46 8.05
N GLY A 68 1.59 -27.68 8.31
CA GLY A 68 2.95 -28.18 8.59
C GLY A 68 3.77 -28.58 7.36
N LYS A 69 3.27 -28.36 6.13
CA LYS A 69 4.02 -28.64 4.90
C LYS A 69 5.16 -27.62 4.75
N ARG A 70 6.39 -28.08 4.48
CA ARG A 70 7.51 -27.21 4.11
C ARG A 70 7.27 -26.59 2.73
N ILE A 71 7.58 -25.31 2.59
CA ILE A 71 7.48 -24.56 1.33
C ILE A 71 8.87 -24.49 0.72
N GLU A 72 9.08 -25.22 -0.38
CA GLU A 72 10.42 -25.43 -0.95
C GLU A 72 10.55 -24.85 -2.36
N THR A 73 9.43 -24.58 -3.03
CA THR A 73 9.38 -24.05 -4.40
C THR A 73 8.52 -22.79 -4.51
N ALA A 74 8.68 -22.07 -5.62
CA ALA A 74 7.82 -20.94 -5.96
C ALA A 74 6.35 -21.38 -6.13
N ASP A 75 6.10 -22.57 -6.67
CA ASP A 75 4.75 -23.10 -6.84
C ASP A 75 4.10 -23.44 -5.49
N ASP A 76 4.86 -23.97 -4.53
CA ASP A 76 4.37 -24.15 -3.16
C ASP A 76 3.99 -22.80 -2.52
N TRP A 77 4.83 -21.78 -2.74
CA TRP A 77 4.55 -20.44 -2.23
C TRP A 77 3.29 -19.85 -2.86
N LEU A 78 3.21 -19.81 -4.18
CA LEU A 78 2.12 -19.18 -4.92
C LEU A 78 0.80 -19.95 -4.77
N GLY A 79 0.85 -21.28 -4.80
CA GLY A 79 -0.32 -22.15 -4.76
C GLY A 79 -0.80 -22.50 -3.35
N THR A 80 0.06 -22.43 -2.33
CA THR A 80 -0.29 -22.80 -0.95
C THR A 80 -0.09 -21.64 0.02
N ARG A 81 1.15 -21.19 0.20
CA ARG A 81 1.48 -20.35 1.37
C ARG A 81 1.02 -18.91 1.26
N ARG A 82 1.12 -18.29 0.08
CA ARG A 82 0.66 -16.92 -0.17
C ARG A 82 -0.86 -16.80 0.04
N PRO A 83 -1.72 -17.67 -0.54
CA PRO A 83 -3.15 -17.66 -0.25
C PRO A 83 -3.48 -17.80 1.25
N GLU A 84 -2.80 -18.70 1.97
CA GLU A 84 -2.98 -18.86 3.42
C GLU A 84 -2.65 -17.58 4.19
N ILE A 85 -1.49 -16.97 3.95
CA ILE A 85 -1.07 -15.74 4.63
C ILE A 85 -2.03 -14.60 4.29
N ARG A 86 -2.42 -14.48 3.02
CA ARG A 86 -3.39 -13.47 2.59
C ARG A 86 -4.72 -13.64 3.31
N GLN A 87 -5.21 -14.87 3.46
CA GLN A 87 -6.45 -15.15 4.18
C GLN A 87 -6.33 -14.78 5.67
N LEU A 88 -5.21 -15.10 6.32
CA LEU A 88 -4.94 -14.70 7.70
C LEU A 88 -4.95 -13.17 7.88
N LEU A 89 -4.37 -12.43 6.94
CA LEU A 89 -4.35 -10.97 6.97
C LEU A 89 -5.74 -10.36 6.71
N ILE A 90 -6.54 -10.96 5.82
CA ILE A 90 -7.95 -10.58 5.63
C ILE A 90 -8.74 -10.78 6.92
N GLU A 91 -8.62 -11.96 7.52
CA GLU A 91 -9.39 -12.31 8.71
C GLU A 91 -8.98 -11.46 9.91
N ASN A 92 -7.68 -11.27 10.15
CA ASN A 92 -7.21 -10.77 11.44
C ASN A 92 -6.71 -9.32 11.41
N GLN A 93 -6.61 -8.68 10.24
CA GLN A 93 -6.02 -7.35 10.15
C GLN A 93 -6.79 -6.39 9.23
N PHE A 94 -6.87 -6.69 7.94
CA PHE A 94 -7.36 -5.73 6.96
C PHE A 94 -8.85 -5.83 6.68
N GLY A 95 -9.47 -6.98 6.96
CA GLY A 95 -10.87 -7.27 6.64
C GLY A 95 -11.10 -7.68 5.18
N VAL A 96 -12.32 -8.14 4.91
CA VAL A 96 -12.77 -8.52 3.56
C VAL A 96 -12.98 -7.26 2.72
N PRO A 97 -12.35 -7.13 1.53
CA PRO A 97 -12.51 -5.96 0.68
C PRO A 97 -14.00 -5.65 0.39
N PRO A 98 -14.43 -4.38 0.42
CA PRO A 98 -15.83 -3.97 0.24
C PRO A 98 -16.51 -4.52 -1.02
N SER A 99 -15.82 -4.54 -2.16
CA SER A 99 -16.36 -5.12 -3.41
C SER A 99 -16.61 -6.63 -3.30
N ILE A 100 -15.75 -7.35 -2.58
CA ILE A 100 -15.90 -8.79 -2.35
C ILE A 100 -17.00 -9.06 -1.33
N ALA A 101 -17.01 -8.33 -0.21
CA ALA A 101 -17.99 -8.49 0.86
C ALA A 101 -19.42 -8.21 0.39
N SER A 102 -19.60 -7.22 -0.50
CA SER A 102 -20.89 -6.85 -1.07
C SER A 102 -21.31 -7.71 -2.26
N GLY A 103 -20.38 -8.43 -2.89
CA GLY A 103 -20.59 -9.09 -4.17
C GLY A 103 -20.81 -8.13 -5.35
N ARG A 104 -20.66 -6.82 -5.14
CA ARG A 104 -20.86 -5.79 -6.17
C ARG A 104 -19.57 -5.55 -6.93
N ARG A 105 -19.64 -5.59 -8.26
CA ARG A 105 -18.57 -5.15 -9.14
C ARG A 105 -18.91 -3.77 -9.67
N PRO A 106 -18.11 -2.73 -9.38
CA PRO A 106 -18.41 -1.40 -9.87
C PRO A 106 -18.15 -1.32 -11.38
N ALA A 107 -19.01 -0.60 -12.09
CA ALA A 107 -18.68 -0.10 -13.42
C ALA A 107 -17.70 1.07 -13.27
N ILE A 108 -16.57 1.03 -14.00
CA ILE A 108 -15.55 2.08 -13.95
C ILE A 108 -15.63 2.93 -15.20
N GLN A 109 -15.80 4.24 -15.01
CA GLN A 109 -15.72 5.26 -16.05
C GLN A 109 -14.45 6.08 -15.88
N HIS A 110 -13.78 6.38 -16.99
CA HIS A 110 -12.57 7.19 -17.02
C HIS A 110 -12.84 8.44 -17.86
N ALA A 111 -12.76 9.62 -17.25
CA ALA A 111 -12.98 10.89 -17.93
C ALA A 111 -11.73 11.76 -17.81
N TYR A 112 -11.07 12.05 -18.94
CA TYR A 112 -9.96 13.00 -18.96
C TYR A 112 -10.50 14.42 -19.11
N SER A 113 -10.09 15.32 -18.22
CA SER A 113 -10.35 16.77 -18.37
C SER A 113 -9.25 17.46 -19.18
N GLU A 114 -8.06 16.87 -19.22
CA GLU A 114 -6.94 17.28 -20.06
C GLU A 114 -5.99 16.10 -20.29
N GLU A 115 -5.32 16.10 -21.44
CA GLU A 115 -4.37 15.06 -21.82
C GLU A 115 -3.10 15.65 -22.42
N ASN A 116 -1.95 15.24 -21.90
CA ASN A 116 -0.62 15.55 -22.40
C ASN A 116 -0.34 17.04 -22.65
N ILE A 117 -0.81 17.91 -21.76
CA ILE A 117 -0.55 19.35 -21.81
C ILE A 117 0.87 19.61 -21.31
N VAL A 118 1.60 20.49 -22.02
CA VAL A 118 2.95 20.88 -21.61
C VAL A 118 2.90 21.56 -20.24
N ALA A 119 3.65 21.00 -19.28
CA ALA A 119 3.69 21.45 -17.90
C ALA A 119 5.13 21.48 -17.38
N LEU A 120 5.31 22.01 -16.16
CA LEU A 120 6.61 22.08 -15.47
C LEU A 120 7.71 22.68 -16.35
N ASN A 121 7.45 23.87 -16.91
CA ASN A 121 8.39 24.57 -17.80
C ASN A 121 8.86 23.73 -19.01
N GLY A 122 8.00 22.85 -19.52
CA GLY A 122 8.28 22.03 -20.68
C GLY A 122 8.99 20.70 -20.40
N THR A 123 9.25 20.35 -19.14
CA THR A 123 9.90 19.08 -18.81
C THR A 123 8.94 17.90 -18.77
N ALA A 124 7.63 18.16 -18.65
CA ALA A 124 6.61 17.12 -18.53
C ALA A 124 5.35 17.40 -19.36
N LEU A 125 4.61 16.33 -19.64
CA LEU A 125 3.26 16.34 -20.17
C LEU A 125 2.31 15.94 -19.06
N ARG A 126 1.42 16.85 -18.65
CA ARG A 126 0.40 16.61 -17.62
C ARG A 126 -0.90 16.13 -18.26
N SER A 127 -1.54 15.18 -17.59
CA SER A 127 -2.94 14.85 -17.84
C SER A 127 -3.69 14.80 -16.51
N GLN A 128 -4.98 15.11 -16.54
CA GLN A 128 -5.88 15.04 -15.41
C GLN A 128 -7.13 14.27 -15.80
N SER A 129 -7.55 13.39 -14.91
CA SER A 129 -8.72 12.56 -15.10
C SER A 129 -9.51 12.38 -13.82
N THR A 130 -10.80 12.10 -13.99
CA THR A 130 -11.67 11.61 -12.92
C THR A 130 -12.04 10.17 -13.23
N VAL A 131 -11.76 9.28 -12.28
CA VAL A 131 -12.17 7.87 -12.32
C VAL A 131 -13.41 7.72 -11.45
N THR A 132 -14.51 7.29 -12.06
CA THR A 132 -15.80 7.11 -11.37
C THR A 132 -16.11 5.63 -11.26
N ALA A 133 -16.24 5.13 -10.03
CA ALA A 133 -16.74 3.80 -9.73
C ALA A 133 -18.23 3.87 -9.39
N THR A 134 -19.06 3.05 -10.04
CA THR A 134 -20.52 3.09 -9.89
C THR A 134 -21.11 1.70 -9.64
N THR A 135 -22.00 1.60 -8.66
CA THR A 135 -22.82 0.41 -8.37
C THR A 135 -24.31 0.78 -8.40
N ASP A 136 -25.18 -0.17 -8.07
CA ASP A 136 -26.61 0.05 -7.80
C ASP A 136 -26.88 1.00 -6.62
N LEU A 137 -25.90 1.23 -5.74
CA LEU A 137 -26.04 2.07 -4.54
C LEU A 137 -25.53 3.50 -4.72
N GLY A 138 -24.87 3.79 -5.85
CA GLY A 138 -24.37 5.13 -6.17
C GLY A 138 -22.99 5.11 -6.82
N SER A 139 -22.37 6.28 -6.87
CA SER A 139 -21.05 6.48 -7.47
C SER A 139 -20.07 7.17 -6.53
N HIS A 140 -18.79 6.92 -6.77
CA HIS A 140 -17.65 7.51 -6.07
C HIS A 140 -16.56 7.88 -7.07
N THR A 141 -15.92 9.03 -6.87
CA THR A 141 -14.97 9.61 -7.83
C THR A 141 -13.59 9.78 -7.21
N ILE A 142 -12.55 9.47 -7.97
CA ILE A 142 -11.14 9.67 -7.61
C ILE A 142 -10.51 10.51 -8.72
N ASP A 143 -10.01 11.70 -8.39
CA ASP A 143 -9.23 12.49 -9.35
C ASP A 143 -7.78 12.00 -9.39
N VAL A 144 -7.23 11.88 -10.58
CA VAL A 144 -5.85 11.43 -10.82
C VAL A 144 -5.15 12.47 -11.68
N VAL A 145 -3.98 12.89 -11.23
CA VAL A 145 -3.06 13.72 -12.02
C VAL A 145 -1.87 12.85 -12.40
N HIS A 146 -1.44 12.86 -13.65
CA HIS A 146 -0.20 12.21 -14.01
C HIS A 146 0.67 13.07 -14.93
N TYR A 147 1.97 12.85 -14.82
CA TYR A 147 3.01 13.50 -15.60
C TYR A 147 3.83 12.45 -16.33
N LEU A 148 4.06 12.65 -17.61
CA LEU A 148 5.01 11.89 -18.42
C LEU A 148 6.20 12.78 -18.79
N PRO A 149 7.44 12.25 -18.90
CA PRO A 149 8.56 13.02 -19.40
C PRO A 149 8.30 13.54 -20.82
N ALA A 150 8.47 14.84 -21.07
CA ALA A 150 8.09 15.45 -22.37
C ALA A 150 8.88 14.93 -23.58
N LYS A 151 10.06 14.34 -23.34
CA LYS A 151 10.94 13.78 -24.37
C LYS A 151 10.83 12.27 -24.50
N ALA A 152 9.86 11.63 -23.84
CA ALA A 152 9.67 10.19 -23.95
C ALA A 152 9.26 9.80 -25.38
N THR A 153 9.96 8.82 -25.96
CA THR A 153 9.72 8.33 -27.32
C THR A 153 8.94 7.02 -27.36
N GLY A 154 8.55 6.48 -26.21
CA GLY A 154 7.84 5.20 -26.07
C GLY A 154 7.03 5.14 -24.78
N ARG A 155 6.51 3.96 -24.47
CA ARG A 155 5.71 3.73 -23.25
C ARG A 155 6.56 3.95 -22.00
N VAL A 156 6.01 4.70 -21.05
CA VAL A 156 6.72 5.20 -19.87
C VAL A 156 6.36 4.35 -18.64
N PRO A 157 7.34 3.81 -17.89
CA PRO A 157 7.08 3.18 -16.59
C PRO A 157 6.63 4.25 -15.59
N MET A 158 5.70 3.90 -14.71
CA MET A 158 5.05 4.86 -13.80
C MET A 158 5.40 4.60 -12.34
N VAL A 159 5.46 5.67 -11.56
CA VAL A 159 5.33 5.63 -10.09
C VAL A 159 3.99 6.25 -9.72
N LEU A 160 3.06 5.44 -9.22
CA LEU A 160 1.83 5.90 -8.60
C LEU A 160 2.13 6.28 -7.14
N MET A 161 2.07 7.58 -6.83
CA MET A 161 2.26 8.14 -5.51
C MET A 161 0.90 8.45 -4.88
N VAL A 162 0.58 7.78 -3.78
CA VAL A 162 -0.57 8.16 -2.96
C VAL A 162 -0.14 9.25 -1.97
N ASN A 163 -0.81 10.40 -2.00
CA ASN A 163 -0.44 11.61 -1.25
C ASN A 163 -1.45 11.98 -0.16
N PHE A 164 -0.93 12.63 0.88
CA PHE A 164 -1.69 13.05 2.08
C PHE A 164 -2.53 14.29 1.88
N SER A 165 -2.06 15.23 1.06
CA SER A 165 -2.73 16.50 0.83
C SER A 165 -3.33 16.51 -0.57
N PRO A 166 -4.33 17.36 -0.85
CA PRO A 166 -4.86 17.52 -2.20
C PRO A 166 -3.77 17.75 -3.26
N THR A 167 -3.92 17.15 -4.45
CA THR A 167 -2.81 17.00 -5.41
C THR A 167 -2.23 18.33 -5.91
N MET A 168 -3.04 19.39 -6.00
CA MET A 168 -2.56 20.74 -6.39
C MET A 168 -1.59 21.37 -5.39
N LEU A 169 -1.50 20.84 -4.16
CA LEU A 169 -0.50 21.23 -3.16
C LEU A 169 0.77 20.38 -3.25
N MET A 170 0.72 19.25 -3.95
CA MET A 170 1.80 18.26 -4.01
C MET A 170 2.78 18.49 -5.14
N VAL A 171 2.40 19.29 -6.13
CA VAL A 171 3.26 19.70 -7.24
C VAL A 171 3.08 21.20 -7.44
N ASP A 172 4.17 21.95 -7.61
CA ASP A 172 4.13 23.39 -7.86
C ASP A 172 3.73 23.65 -9.32
N ASP A 173 2.47 23.36 -9.62
CA ASP A 173 1.86 23.48 -10.93
C ASP A 173 0.45 24.08 -10.81
N THR A 174 0.29 25.33 -11.26
CA THR A 174 -0.95 26.09 -11.13
C THR A 174 -2.08 25.58 -12.01
N GLY A 175 -1.80 24.70 -12.98
CA GLY A 175 -2.83 24.14 -13.86
C GLY A 175 -3.54 22.90 -13.29
N ILE A 176 -3.16 22.44 -12.10
CA ILE A 176 -3.87 21.34 -11.43
C ILE A 176 -5.22 21.85 -10.90
N LYS A 177 -6.29 21.11 -11.22
CA LYS A 177 -7.65 21.32 -10.72
C LYS A 177 -7.66 21.31 -9.18
N GLU A 178 -8.37 22.27 -8.61
CA GLU A 178 -8.62 22.26 -7.16
C GLU A 178 -9.64 21.18 -6.77
N THR A 179 -9.35 20.45 -5.71
CA THR A 179 -10.17 19.40 -5.10
C THR A 179 -10.29 19.66 -3.61
N ASP A 180 -11.28 19.09 -2.96
CA ASP A 180 -11.47 19.25 -1.52
C ASP A 180 -10.27 18.75 -0.68
N GLY A 181 -10.04 19.41 0.44
CA GLY A 181 -9.18 18.98 1.54
C GLY A 181 -9.98 18.60 2.78
N TRP A 182 -9.26 18.17 3.82
CA TRP A 182 -9.85 17.79 5.11
C TRP A 182 -9.04 18.37 6.27
N ASP A 183 -9.74 18.89 7.27
CA ASP A 183 -9.16 19.29 8.55
C ASP A 183 -10.10 18.88 9.69
N ALA A 184 -9.58 18.14 10.67
CA ALA A 184 -10.33 17.61 11.82
C ALA A 184 -11.71 17.00 11.46
N GLY A 185 -11.76 16.20 10.39
CA GLY A 185 -12.99 15.55 9.90
C GLY A 185 -13.96 16.45 9.13
N LYS A 186 -13.60 17.73 8.92
CA LYS A 186 -14.39 18.68 8.13
C LYS A 186 -13.79 18.84 6.75
N ARG A 187 -14.67 18.89 5.74
CA ARG A 187 -14.31 19.23 4.38
C ARG A 187 -13.97 20.71 4.28
N ILE A 188 -12.86 21.04 3.63
CA ILE A 188 -12.37 22.41 3.43
C ILE A 188 -11.93 22.61 1.97
N PRO A 189 -11.78 23.85 1.49
CA PRO A 189 -11.11 24.12 0.22
C PRO A 189 -9.71 23.50 0.17
N GLY A 190 -9.35 22.92 -0.97
CA GLY A 190 -8.10 22.16 -1.11
C GLY A 190 -6.85 22.96 -0.78
N ARG A 191 -6.82 24.23 -1.21
CA ARG A 191 -5.69 25.14 -0.98
C ARG A 191 -5.49 25.54 0.48
N GLU A 192 -6.50 25.37 1.32
CA GLU A 192 -6.41 25.64 2.76
C GLU A 192 -5.88 24.42 3.54
N ALA A 193 -5.78 23.26 2.90
CA ALA A 193 -5.31 22.04 3.55
C ALA A 193 -3.81 22.10 3.88
N ARG A 194 -3.43 21.41 4.96
CA ARG A 194 -2.03 21.29 5.35
C ARG A 194 -1.24 20.47 4.32
N VAL A 195 -0.08 20.97 3.93
CA VAL A 195 0.92 20.24 3.12
C VAL A 195 1.63 19.20 4.00
N ILE A 196 1.52 17.93 3.64
CA ILE A 196 2.13 16.81 4.39
C ILE A 196 2.91 15.92 3.41
N ALA A 197 4.19 15.68 3.75
CA ALA A 197 5.06 14.73 3.06
C ALA A 197 5.17 14.92 1.52
N LYS A 198 5.09 16.17 1.04
CA LYS A 198 5.28 16.54 -0.37
C LYS A 198 6.61 16.00 -0.89
N GLN A 199 6.56 15.20 -1.96
CA GLN A 199 7.73 14.65 -2.63
C GLN A 199 8.07 15.46 -3.88
N ASP A 200 9.36 15.59 -4.17
CA ASP A 200 9.81 16.15 -5.44
C ASP A 200 9.69 15.09 -6.55
N ILE A 201 8.86 15.38 -7.56
CA ILE A 201 8.62 14.47 -8.69
C ILE A 201 9.63 14.67 -9.84
N ALA A 202 10.37 15.79 -9.85
CA ALA A 202 11.29 16.12 -10.94
C ALA A 202 12.41 15.08 -11.11
N PRO A 203 13.01 14.50 -10.04
CA PRO A 203 14.04 13.46 -10.17
C PRO A 203 13.55 12.16 -10.83
N PHE A 204 12.25 11.85 -10.73
CA PHE A 204 11.63 10.70 -11.39
C PHE A 204 11.44 10.95 -12.88
N LEU A 205 10.88 12.12 -13.21
CA LEU A 205 10.68 12.57 -14.60
C LEU A 205 12.01 12.67 -15.36
N ALA A 206 13.03 13.24 -14.73
CA ALA A 206 14.38 13.35 -15.30
C ALA A 206 15.04 11.98 -15.57
N ARG A 207 14.63 10.93 -14.84
CA ARG A 207 15.09 9.54 -15.04
C ARG A 207 14.22 8.74 -16.01
N GLY A 208 13.22 9.36 -16.63
CA GLY A 208 12.35 8.71 -17.61
C GLY A 208 11.17 7.95 -17.00
N TYR A 209 10.87 8.15 -15.71
CA TYR A 209 9.65 7.63 -15.09
C TYR A 209 8.54 8.68 -15.18
N GLY A 210 7.34 8.24 -15.48
CA GLY A 210 6.15 9.05 -15.26
C GLY A 210 5.73 8.97 -13.79
N VAL A 211 5.02 9.98 -13.33
CA VAL A 211 4.53 10.05 -11.94
C VAL A 211 3.03 10.32 -11.97
N ALA A 212 2.26 9.49 -11.27
CA ALA A 212 0.85 9.71 -11.03
C ALA A 212 0.63 10.04 -9.55
N LEU A 213 -0.31 10.94 -9.25
CA LEU A 213 -0.64 11.39 -7.92
C LEU A 213 -2.13 11.20 -7.67
N VAL A 214 -2.46 10.69 -6.48
CA VAL A 214 -3.83 10.53 -5.99
C VAL A 214 -3.92 10.90 -4.51
N HIS A 215 -4.86 11.78 -4.18
CA HIS A 215 -5.13 12.17 -2.80
C HIS A 215 -5.94 11.08 -2.09
N TYR A 216 -5.35 10.44 -1.09
CA TYR A 216 -5.94 9.27 -0.42
C TYR A 216 -7.34 9.54 0.17
N ALA A 217 -7.62 10.76 0.63
CA ALA A 217 -8.91 11.13 1.20
C ALA A 217 -10.01 11.26 0.14
N GLN A 218 -9.66 11.30 -1.16
CA GLN A 218 -10.64 11.10 -2.23
C GLN A 218 -11.04 9.62 -2.37
N ILE A 219 -10.22 8.66 -1.92
CA ILE A 219 -10.65 7.25 -1.83
C ILE A 219 -11.53 7.09 -0.59
N GLU A 220 -11.00 7.44 0.58
CA GLU A 220 -11.79 7.51 1.82
C GLU A 220 -11.15 8.50 2.80
N PRO A 221 -11.90 9.49 3.31
CA PRO A 221 -11.36 10.45 4.28
C PRO A 221 -10.89 9.78 5.58
N ASP A 222 -9.84 10.33 6.18
CA ASP A 222 -9.11 9.73 7.29
C ASP A 222 -9.61 10.22 8.66
N PHE A 223 -10.83 9.83 9.00
CA PHE A 223 -11.44 10.09 10.30
C PHE A 223 -12.57 9.08 10.58
N ASP A 224 -12.96 8.95 11.84
CA ASP A 224 -14.08 8.09 12.24
C ASP A 224 -15.41 8.60 11.66
N GLY A 225 -16.11 7.75 10.91
CA GLY A 225 -17.26 8.11 10.08
C GLY A 225 -16.93 8.49 8.63
N GLY A 226 -15.65 8.58 8.26
CA GLY A 226 -15.20 8.91 6.90
C GLY A 226 -15.68 7.94 5.81
N SER A 227 -16.00 6.70 6.16
CA SER A 227 -16.56 5.69 5.23
C SER A 227 -17.85 6.10 4.56
N SER A 228 -18.68 6.91 5.23
CA SER A 228 -19.90 7.45 4.65
C SER A 228 -19.65 8.39 3.46
N LEU A 229 -18.43 8.90 3.33
CA LEU A 229 -18.02 9.86 2.32
C LEU A 229 -17.06 9.25 1.28
N GLY A 230 -16.51 8.07 1.58
CA GLY A 230 -15.53 7.36 0.76
C GLY A 230 -16.10 6.24 -0.10
N LEU A 231 -15.19 5.49 -0.71
CA LEU A 231 -15.45 4.40 -1.64
C LEU A 231 -16.30 3.28 -1.01
N ARG A 232 -16.21 3.03 0.31
CA ARG A 232 -17.03 1.98 0.96
C ARG A 232 -18.52 2.21 0.79
N ARG A 233 -18.99 3.46 0.71
CA ARG A 233 -20.42 3.79 0.65
C ARG A 233 -21.14 3.21 -0.57
N ILE A 234 -20.44 3.01 -1.70
CA ILE A 234 -21.06 2.45 -2.92
C ILE A 234 -21.19 0.93 -2.85
N TYR A 235 -20.61 0.28 -1.84
CA TYR A 235 -20.70 -1.17 -1.66
C TYR A 235 -21.73 -1.57 -0.60
N GLY A 236 -22.09 -0.65 0.29
CA GLY A 236 -23.13 -0.82 1.30
C GLY A 236 -23.01 0.24 2.39
N PRO A 237 -24.06 0.42 3.23
CA PRO A 237 -23.96 1.27 4.40
C PRO A 237 -22.92 0.70 5.38
N VAL A 238 -22.03 1.57 5.88
CA VAL A 238 -21.08 1.24 6.94
C VAL A 238 -21.59 1.82 8.25
N ASN A 239 -21.78 0.97 9.25
CA ASN A 239 -22.07 1.41 10.62
C ASN A 239 -20.77 1.32 11.43
N GLU A 240 -19.97 2.39 11.45
CA GLU A 240 -18.65 2.38 12.12
C GLU A 240 -18.74 1.96 13.60
N ALA A 241 -19.81 2.35 14.30
CA ALA A 241 -20.03 1.98 15.70
C ALA A 241 -20.27 0.47 15.91
N ASN A 242 -20.75 -0.25 14.89
CA ASN A 242 -21.12 -1.66 14.98
C ASN A 242 -20.59 -2.47 13.78
N ARG A 243 -19.34 -2.23 13.38
CA ARG A 243 -18.72 -3.01 12.31
C ARG A 243 -18.54 -4.46 12.74
N LYS A 244 -18.81 -5.38 11.80
CA LYS A 244 -18.49 -6.80 11.95
C LYS A 244 -16.98 -6.99 12.06
N ALA A 245 -16.57 -8.02 12.77
CA ALA A 245 -15.16 -8.30 13.09
C ALA A 245 -14.24 -8.34 11.86
N ASP A 246 -14.73 -8.79 10.71
CA ASP A 246 -14.00 -8.94 9.46
C ASP A 246 -14.30 -7.84 8.42
N GLU A 247 -15.05 -6.79 8.77
CA GLU A 247 -15.29 -5.68 7.84
C GLU A 247 -14.03 -4.87 7.60
N ALA A 248 -13.72 -4.61 6.33
CA ALA A 248 -12.57 -3.81 5.93
C ALA A 248 -12.60 -2.39 6.49
N GLY A 249 -11.44 -1.92 6.94
CA GLY A 249 -11.20 -0.54 7.35
C GLY A 249 -10.61 0.34 6.25
N ALA A 250 -10.29 1.58 6.59
CA ALA A 250 -9.80 2.58 5.64
C ALA A 250 -8.55 2.13 4.87
N ILE A 251 -7.61 1.41 5.50
CA ILE A 251 -6.39 0.95 4.81
C ILE A 251 -6.69 -0.03 3.68
N ALA A 252 -7.63 -0.95 3.90
CA ALA A 252 -8.09 -1.88 2.88
C ALA A 252 -8.86 -1.16 1.76
N THR A 253 -9.67 -0.17 2.11
CA THR A 253 -10.38 0.68 1.14
C THR A 253 -9.43 1.50 0.28
N TRP A 254 -8.41 2.13 0.89
CA TRP A 254 -7.36 2.85 0.17
C TRP A 254 -6.63 1.92 -0.81
N ALA A 255 -6.29 0.70 -0.38
CA ALA A 255 -5.66 -0.28 -1.24
C ALA A 255 -6.52 -0.69 -2.45
N GLU A 256 -7.84 -0.86 -2.26
CA GLU A 256 -8.78 -1.14 -3.35
C GLU A 256 -8.86 0.04 -4.33
N GLY A 257 -9.00 1.27 -3.83
CA GLY A 257 -8.99 2.47 -4.67
C GLY A 257 -7.69 2.64 -5.46
N LEU A 258 -6.55 2.30 -4.88
CA LEU A 258 -5.25 2.34 -5.58
C LEU A 258 -5.17 1.32 -6.71
N SER A 259 -5.82 0.16 -6.56
CA SER A 259 -5.90 -0.84 -7.63
C SER A 259 -6.76 -0.33 -8.80
N ILE A 260 -7.88 0.35 -8.51
CA ILE A 260 -8.70 1.04 -9.52
C ILE A 260 -7.89 2.11 -10.27
N VAL A 261 -7.10 2.91 -9.55
CA VAL A 261 -6.23 3.93 -10.17
C VAL A 261 -5.13 3.29 -11.04
N ARG A 262 -4.53 2.17 -10.60
CA ARG A 262 -3.55 1.44 -11.41
C ARG A 262 -4.16 0.94 -12.72
N GLU A 263 -5.37 0.38 -12.68
CA GLU A 263 -6.09 -0.04 -13.89
C GLU A 263 -6.35 1.13 -14.82
N HIS A 264 -6.80 2.27 -14.29
CA HIS A 264 -6.98 3.49 -15.08
C HIS A 264 -5.68 3.93 -15.78
N LEU A 265 -4.55 3.98 -15.06
CA LEU A 265 -3.26 4.36 -15.64
C LEU A 265 -2.81 3.41 -16.75
N ALA A 266 -3.05 2.11 -16.58
CA ALA A 266 -2.68 1.09 -17.56
C ALA A 266 -3.46 1.19 -18.88
N LEU A 267 -4.58 1.90 -18.92
CA LEU A 267 -5.34 2.17 -20.15
C LEU A 267 -4.70 3.25 -21.04
N ASN A 268 -3.82 4.10 -20.49
CA ASN A 268 -3.15 5.12 -21.28
C ASN A 268 -2.10 4.48 -22.21
N LYS A 269 -2.24 4.69 -23.52
CA LYS A 269 -1.34 4.12 -24.55
C LYS A 269 0.13 4.58 -24.42
N TYR A 270 0.39 5.69 -23.74
CA TYR A 270 1.74 6.21 -23.47
C TYR A 270 2.33 5.68 -22.16
N VAL A 271 1.53 5.01 -21.34
CA VAL A 271 1.97 4.38 -20.09
C VAL A 271 2.33 2.92 -20.36
N ASP A 272 3.44 2.47 -19.79
CA ASP A 272 3.76 1.05 -19.70
C ASP A 272 3.00 0.44 -18.51
N GLY A 273 1.83 -0.14 -18.81
CA GLY A 273 0.89 -0.66 -17.82
C GLY A 273 1.43 -1.83 -17.00
N ASP A 274 2.46 -2.51 -17.49
CA ASP A 274 3.10 -3.64 -16.79
C ASP A 274 4.24 -3.16 -15.86
N ARG A 275 4.60 -1.87 -15.92
CA ARG A 275 5.67 -1.26 -15.12
C ARG A 275 5.15 -0.08 -14.31
N ILE A 276 4.13 -0.33 -13.48
CA ILE A 276 3.59 0.64 -12.52
C ILE A 276 4.04 0.25 -11.11
N ALA A 277 4.90 1.07 -10.50
CA ALA A 277 5.28 0.97 -9.09
C ALA A 277 4.30 1.77 -8.21
N LEU A 278 4.04 1.29 -6.99
CA LEU A 278 3.23 1.98 -6.00
C LEU A 278 4.10 2.54 -4.89
N TYR A 279 3.92 3.81 -4.55
CA TYR A 279 4.66 4.53 -3.52
C TYR A 279 3.72 5.10 -2.46
N GLY A 280 4.02 4.85 -1.19
CA GLY A 280 3.25 5.39 -0.06
C GLY A 280 4.09 5.61 1.20
N ILE A 281 3.77 6.66 1.95
CA ILE A 281 4.48 7.07 3.18
C ILE A 281 3.58 6.85 4.41
N SER A 282 4.16 6.36 5.51
CA SER A 282 3.45 6.20 6.80
C SER A 282 2.17 5.35 6.64
N ARG A 283 0.99 5.85 7.03
CA ARG A 283 -0.30 5.14 6.84
C ARG A 283 -0.57 4.77 5.38
N LEU A 284 -0.12 5.59 4.44
CA LEU A 284 -0.25 5.32 3.00
C LEU A 284 0.75 4.24 2.54
N GLY A 285 1.87 4.06 3.27
CA GLY A 285 2.75 2.92 3.09
C GLY A 285 2.11 1.60 3.52
N LYS A 286 1.24 1.61 4.54
CA LYS A 286 0.43 0.44 4.94
C LYS A 286 -0.53 0.06 3.82
N ALA A 287 -1.24 1.05 3.26
CA ALA A 287 -2.13 0.86 2.11
C ALA A 287 -1.36 0.35 0.88
N ALA A 288 -0.16 0.89 0.61
CA ALA A 288 0.66 0.46 -0.51
C ALA A 288 1.09 -1.01 -0.40
N LEU A 289 1.52 -1.45 0.80
CA LEU A 289 1.84 -2.85 1.07
C LEU A 289 0.62 -3.75 0.84
N TRP A 290 -0.54 -3.35 1.36
CA TRP A 290 -1.75 -4.15 1.20
C TRP A 290 -2.26 -4.18 -0.23
N ALA A 291 -2.19 -3.07 -0.96
CA ALA A 291 -2.52 -3.00 -2.38
C ALA A 291 -1.63 -3.96 -3.20
N GLY A 292 -0.31 -3.86 -3.08
CA GLY A 292 0.59 -4.75 -3.83
C GLY A 292 0.54 -6.22 -3.39
N ALA A 293 0.14 -6.50 -2.14
CA ALA A 293 -0.13 -7.87 -1.71
C ALA A 293 -1.35 -8.48 -2.40
N ASN A 294 -2.35 -7.66 -2.80
CA ASN A 294 -3.61 -8.09 -3.40
C ASN A 294 -3.64 -7.97 -4.93
N ASP A 295 -3.08 -6.90 -5.48
CA ASP A 295 -2.99 -6.64 -6.90
C ASP A 295 -1.57 -6.92 -7.40
N LEU A 296 -1.40 -8.11 -7.98
CA LEU A 296 -0.13 -8.60 -8.51
C LEU A 296 0.34 -7.88 -9.78
N LYS A 297 -0.44 -6.94 -10.32
CA LYS A 297 -0.05 -6.12 -11.48
C LYS A 297 0.73 -4.86 -11.09
N PHE A 298 0.88 -4.56 -9.80
CA PHE A 298 1.90 -3.62 -9.37
C PHE A 298 3.29 -4.24 -9.56
N ALA A 299 4.14 -3.57 -10.34
CA ALA A 299 5.48 -4.05 -10.66
C ALA A 299 6.47 -3.91 -9.49
N ALA A 300 6.21 -2.97 -8.59
CA ALA A 300 6.98 -2.75 -7.37
C ALA A 300 6.13 -2.02 -6.32
N VAL A 301 6.50 -2.17 -5.05
CA VAL A 301 5.90 -1.44 -3.91
C VAL A 301 7.01 -0.77 -3.11
N ILE A 302 6.85 0.53 -2.85
CA ILE A 302 7.76 1.37 -2.09
C ILE A 302 7.00 1.91 -0.88
N ALA A 303 7.12 1.20 0.23
CA ALA A 303 6.47 1.57 1.49
C ALA A 303 7.47 2.26 2.43
N VAL A 304 7.34 3.59 2.55
CA VAL A 304 8.27 4.42 3.31
C VAL A 304 7.74 4.62 4.72
N CYS A 305 8.51 4.20 5.73
CA CYS A 305 8.20 4.40 7.15
C CYS A 305 6.77 3.96 7.55
N SER A 306 6.30 2.82 7.04
CA SER A 306 4.90 2.40 7.19
C SER A 306 4.51 1.99 8.61
N GLY A 307 5.46 1.59 9.45
CA GLY A 307 5.26 1.39 10.89
C GLY A 307 4.39 0.19 11.26
N GLU A 308 3.78 0.26 12.45
CA GLU A 308 2.89 -0.77 13.02
C GLU A 308 1.66 -1.02 12.13
N GLY A 309 1.29 -2.28 11.94
CA GLY A 309 0.28 -2.67 10.95
C GLY A 309 0.71 -2.51 9.48
N GLY A 310 1.99 -2.17 9.25
CA GLY A 310 2.63 -2.08 7.93
C GLY A 310 3.90 -2.92 7.89
N GLY A 311 5.06 -2.26 7.74
CA GLY A 311 6.36 -2.92 7.63
C GLY A 311 7.04 -3.27 8.96
N ALA A 312 6.51 -2.81 10.09
CA ALA A 312 7.05 -3.16 11.41
C ALA A 312 6.49 -4.50 11.91
N LEU A 313 7.32 -5.27 12.64
CA LEU A 313 6.87 -6.48 13.32
C LEU A 313 6.08 -6.11 14.58
N SER A 314 4.77 -6.38 14.61
CA SER A 314 3.91 -6.07 15.77
C SER A 314 4.38 -6.72 17.08
N ARG A 315 5.05 -7.87 17.00
CA ARG A 315 5.61 -8.58 18.16
C ARG A 315 6.88 -7.94 18.74
N ARG A 316 7.41 -6.89 18.11
CA ARG A 316 8.63 -6.21 18.56
C ARG A 316 8.38 -5.26 19.73
N ASN A 317 7.15 -4.81 19.97
CA ASN A 317 6.82 -3.84 21.03
C ASN A 317 7.83 -2.68 21.09
N TYR A 318 8.00 -1.95 19.98
CA TYR A 318 8.96 -0.84 19.88
C TYR A 318 8.36 0.28 19.03
N GLY A 319 8.10 1.43 19.64
CA GLY A 319 7.27 2.49 19.06
C GLY A 319 5.78 2.19 19.16
N GLU A 320 4.99 2.63 18.16
CA GLU A 320 3.56 2.36 18.08
C GLU A 320 3.29 0.85 18.14
N THR A 321 2.25 0.45 18.88
CA THR A 321 1.76 -0.93 18.98
C THR A 321 0.36 -1.01 18.40
N ILE A 322 -0.17 -2.24 18.21
CA ILE A 322 -1.55 -2.46 17.78
C ILE A 322 -2.53 -1.60 18.60
N GLY A 323 -2.40 -1.61 19.93
CA GLY A 323 -3.27 -0.82 20.82
C GLY A 323 -3.17 0.68 20.59
N HIS A 324 -1.97 1.23 20.35
CA HIS A 324 -1.81 2.66 20.04
C HIS A 324 -2.56 3.05 18.77
N VAL A 325 -2.43 2.24 17.72
CA VAL A 325 -3.05 2.48 16.42
C VAL A 325 -4.57 2.28 16.50
N ALA A 326 -5.03 1.21 17.15
CA ALA A 326 -6.45 0.93 17.34
C ALA A 326 -7.15 2.02 18.16
N ALA A 327 -6.49 2.56 19.19
CA ALA A 327 -7.04 3.64 20.01
C ALA A 327 -7.13 4.98 19.25
N ALA A 328 -6.12 5.32 18.45
CA ALA A 328 -6.11 6.57 17.67
C ALA A 328 -6.98 6.50 16.40
N PHE A 329 -7.03 5.33 15.76
CA PHE A 329 -7.58 5.14 14.42
C PHE A 329 -8.41 3.86 14.33
N PRO A 330 -9.50 3.74 15.10
CA PRO A 330 -10.29 2.51 15.19
C PRO A 330 -10.89 2.06 13.85
N TYR A 331 -10.97 2.98 12.88
CA TYR A 331 -11.51 2.76 11.54
C TYR A 331 -10.48 2.27 10.51
N TRP A 332 -9.16 2.27 10.81
CA TRP A 332 -8.10 1.92 9.83
C TRP A 332 -8.09 0.45 9.44
N PHE A 333 -8.26 -0.45 10.41
CA PHE A 333 -8.19 -1.90 10.25
C PHE A 333 -9.56 -2.55 10.46
N SER A 334 -9.64 -3.86 10.35
CA SER A 334 -10.84 -4.61 10.74
C SER A 334 -11.02 -4.61 12.26
N PRO A 335 -12.25 -4.63 12.79
CA PRO A 335 -12.45 -4.65 14.24
C PRO A 335 -11.81 -5.85 14.95
N ARG A 336 -11.58 -6.99 14.27
CA ARG A 336 -10.83 -8.13 14.84
C ARG A 336 -9.38 -7.79 15.20
N TRP A 337 -8.79 -6.79 14.54
CA TRP A 337 -7.41 -6.38 14.78
C TRP A 337 -7.26 -5.49 16.03
N ASN A 338 -8.31 -4.73 16.34
CA ASN A 338 -8.38 -3.78 17.45
C ASN A 338 -8.55 -4.52 18.78
#